data_AF-A0A2T3XX20-F1
#
_entry.id   AF-A0A2T3XX20-F1
#
_cell.length_a   1.000
_cell.length_b   1.000
_cell.length_c   1.000
_cell.angle_alpha   90.00
_cell.angle_beta   90.00
_cell.angle_gamma   90.00
#
_symmetry.space_group_name_H-M   'P 1'
#
loop_
_entity.id
_entity.type
_entity.pdbx_description
1 polymer ?
#
loop_
_entity_poly.entity_id
_entity_poly.type
_entity_poly.pdbx_seq_one_letter_code
_entity_poly.pdbx_strand_id
1 'polypeptide(L)'
;MTETLMIEMTSTGGRLRKDRRSPPRPRGSRREYRGAALPAVLLLASAMLAVSVASFNASIAAVRGAANFEDHLRAANAADAALSLCLRALDAGLAPVLPHVAGEPVRWRQSGVFESSAAFAPVPEWPGSARPPQCVIESGQVPRRPHARAHWVTARGFGADPISEAWLQLIVVRERGTEERRWRRIVERP
;
A
#
# COMPACT_ATOMS: atom_id res chain seq x y z
N MET A 1 17.30 -2.47 -26.45
CA MET A 1 17.20 -1.40 -27.45
C MET A 1 18.60 -0.87 -27.67
N THR A 2 19.06 -1.06 -28.89
CA THR A 2 20.43 -0.96 -29.41
C THR A 2 20.76 0.44 -29.93
N GLU A 3 22.07 0.75 -29.94
CA GLU A 3 22.79 1.72 -30.80
C GLU A 3 22.40 3.21 -30.72
N THR A 4 23.33 4.16 -30.61
CA THR A 4 24.18 4.58 -31.74
C THR A 4 25.20 5.59 -31.21
N LEU A 5 26.51 5.42 -31.50
CA LEU A 5 27.39 6.57 -31.59
C LEU A 5 28.30 6.43 -32.81
N MET A 6 28.13 7.39 -33.71
CA MET A 6 28.69 7.48 -35.03
C MET A 6 30.20 7.66 -35.01
N ILE A 7 30.87 6.89 -35.86
CA ILE A 7 32.28 7.01 -36.22
C ILE A 7 32.33 7.92 -37.45
N GLU A 8 32.99 9.07 -37.36
CA GLU A 8 33.46 9.82 -38.54
C GLU A 8 34.97 9.63 -38.68
N MET A 9 35.37 9.07 -39.83
CA MET A 9 36.73 9.02 -40.35
C MET A 9 36.78 9.78 -41.67
N THR A 10 37.57 10.84 -41.75
CA THR A 10 38.25 11.32 -42.99
C THR A 10 39.44 12.19 -42.53
N SER A 11 40.72 11.88 -42.77
CA SER A 11 41.50 11.63 -44.00
C SER A 11 42.26 12.87 -44.48
N THR A 12 43.55 12.65 -44.81
CA THR A 12 44.50 13.50 -45.57
C THR A 12 45.13 14.67 -44.79
N GLY A 13 46.44 14.89 -44.69
CA GLY A 13 47.64 14.37 -45.34
C GLY A 13 48.66 15.54 -45.39
N GLY A 14 49.90 15.38 -44.88
CA GLY A 14 50.84 16.51 -44.83
C GLY A 14 52.26 16.16 -44.38
N ARG A 15 53.23 16.40 -45.28
CA ARG A 15 54.65 16.02 -45.27
C ARG A 15 55.50 16.55 -44.10
N LEU A 16 56.30 15.63 -43.54
CA LEU A 16 57.75 15.69 -43.25
C LEU A 16 58.39 17.05 -42.89
N ARG A 17 58.80 17.19 -41.61
CA ARG A 17 60.09 17.79 -41.27
C ARG A 17 60.74 17.07 -40.09
N LYS A 18 61.93 16.54 -40.37
CA LYS A 18 62.78 15.71 -39.52
C LYS A 18 63.58 16.61 -38.59
N ASP A 19 63.19 16.69 -37.33
CA ASP A 19 64.05 17.21 -36.26
C ASP A 19 64.44 16.05 -35.33
N ARG A 20 65.67 15.56 -35.52
CA ARG A 20 66.30 14.62 -34.61
C ARG A 20 66.72 15.38 -33.35
N ARG A 21 65.83 15.48 -32.38
CA ARG A 21 66.23 15.66 -30.98
C ARG A 21 65.94 14.37 -30.24
N SER A 22 67.00 13.67 -29.88
CA SER A 22 66.97 12.50 -29.04
C SER A 22 66.23 12.83 -27.73
N PRO A 23 65.16 12.11 -27.36
CA PRO A 23 64.56 12.30 -26.05
C PRO A 23 65.54 11.77 -24.99
N PRO A 24 65.62 12.41 -23.81
CA PRO A 24 66.31 11.81 -22.68
C PRO A 24 65.62 10.48 -22.37
N ARG A 25 66.41 9.39 -22.27
CA ARG A 25 65.90 8.10 -21.80
C ARG A 25 65.21 8.34 -20.45
N PRO A 26 63.91 8.01 -20.28
CA PRO A 26 63.31 8.03 -18.96
C PRO A 26 63.98 6.95 -18.13
N ARG A 27 64.89 7.38 -17.25
CA ARG A 27 65.39 6.57 -16.14
C ARG A 27 64.22 6.35 -15.19
N GLY A 28 63.68 5.14 -15.23
CA GLY A 28 63.03 4.46 -14.12
C GLY A 28 61.82 5.16 -13.48
N SER A 29 60.63 4.94 -14.04
CA SER A 29 59.36 5.04 -13.30
C SER A 29 58.84 3.66 -12.88
N ARG A 30 59.73 2.74 -12.46
CA ARG A 30 59.33 1.44 -11.89
C ARG A 30 58.91 1.51 -10.41
N ARG A 31 58.51 2.69 -9.91
CA ARG A 31 58.25 2.89 -8.46
C ARG A 31 56.83 3.29 -8.07
N GLU A 32 55.88 3.44 -9.00
CA GLU A 32 54.52 3.93 -8.66
C GLU A 32 53.40 2.88 -8.65
N TYR A 33 53.59 1.69 -9.23
CA TYR A 33 52.52 0.67 -9.26
C TYR A 33 52.36 -0.14 -7.96
N ARG A 34 53.30 -0.04 -7.00
CA ARG A 34 53.23 -0.80 -5.74
C ARG A 34 52.41 -0.12 -4.63
N GLY A 35 52.05 1.16 -4.79
CA GLY A 35 51.22 1.90 -3.83
C GLY A 35 49.73 1.98 -4.19
N ALA A 36 49.37 1.76 -5.47
CA ALA A 36 48.01 1.97 -5.97
C ALA A 36 47.10 0.72 -5.90
N ALA A 37 47.65 -0.48 -5.68
CA ALA A 37 46.87 -1.71 -5.66
C ALA A 37 45.95 -1.80 -4.43
N LEU A 38 46.44 -1.42 -3.25
CA LEU A 38 45.66 -1.42 -2.01
C LEU A 38 44.42 -0.51 -2.10
N PRO A 39 44.54 0.79 -2.47
CA PRO A 39 43.36 1.65 -2.58
C PRO A 39 42.40 1.17 -3.66
N ALA A 40 42.88 0.63 -4.79
CA ALA A 40 42.02 0.06 -5.81
C ALA A 40 41.20 -1.14 -5.29
N VAL A 41 41.83 -2.06 -4.56
CA VAL A 41 41.14 -3.20 -3.95
C VAL A 41 40.17 -2.73 -2.87
N LEU A 42 40.54 -1.75 -2.05
CA LEU A 42 39.64 -1.18 -1.03
C LEU A 42 38.41 -0.52 -1.66
N LEU A 43 38.58 0.18 -2.79
CA LEU A 43 37.46 0.79 -3.53
C LEU A 43 36.55 -0.28 -4.15
N LEU A 44 37.11 -1.35 -4.71
CA LEU A 44 36.30 -2.45 -5.24
C LEU A 44 35.57 -3.19 -4.12
N ALA A 45 36.26 -3.49 -3.02
CA ALA A 45 35.66 -4.14 -1.86
C ALA A 45 34.56 -3.26 -1.26
N SER A 46 34.80 -1.96 -1.10
CA SER A 46 33.80 -1.03 -0.57
C SER A 46 32.60 -0.88 -1.50
N ALA A 47 32.80 -0.84 -2.82
CA ALA A 47 31.73 -0.82 -3.80
C ALA A 47 30.89 -2.10 -3.76
N MET A 48 31.54 -3.28 -3.73
CA MET A 48 30.85 -4.58 -3.61
C MET A 48 30.06 -4.68 -2.30
N LEU A 49 30.64 -4.21 -1.18
CA LEU A 49 29.95 -4.14 0.11
C LEU A 49 28.74 -3.20 0.05
N ALA A 50 28.89 -2.01 -0.53
CA ALA A 50 27.80 -1.04 -0.66
C ALA A 50 26.62 -1.61 -1.47
N VAL A 51 26.91 -2.28 -2.60
CA VAL A 51 25.88 -2.94 -3.42
C VAL A 51 25.21 -4.10 -2.67
N SER A 52 25.99 -4.89 -1.93
CA SER A 52 25.46 -6.00 -1.13
C SER A 52 24.55 -5.50 -0.01
N VAL A 53 24.94 -4.44 0.70
CA VAL A 53 24.12 -3.80 1.74
C VAL A 53 22.84 -3.21 1.13
N ALA A 54 22.95 -2.52 -0.01
CA ALA A 54 21.78 -1.95 -0.68
C ALA A 54 20.77 -3.03 -1.11
N SER A 55 21.22 -4.13 -1.70
CA SER A 55 20.36 -5.24 -2.12
C SER A 55 19.76 -6.01 -0.94
N PHE A 56 20.50 -6.18 0.16
CA PHE A 56 19.99 -6.75 1.39
C PHE A 56 18.88 -5.89 2.01
N ASN A 57 19.11 -4.57 2.12
CA ASN A 57 18.12 -3.63 2.62
C ASN A 57 16.87 -3.59 1.74
N ALA A 58 17.03 -3.62 0.42
CA ALA A 58 15.91 -3.70 -0.53
C ALA A 58 15.10 -4.99 -0.34
N SER A 59 15.76 -6.13 -0.11
CA SER A 59 15.10 -7.42 0.13
C SER A 59 14.32 -7.42 1.44
N ILE A 60 14.90 -6.89 2.53
CA ILE A 60 14.20 -6.73 3.82
C ILE A 60 12.99 -5.82 3.66
N ALA A 61 13.14 -4.69 2.96
CA ALA A 61 12.03 -3.77 2.71
C ALA A 61 10.91 -4.45 1.92
N ALA A 62 11.24 -5.27 0.92
CA ALA A 62 10.25 -6.03 0.15
C ALA A 62 9.49 -7.05 1.01
N VAL A 63 10.19 -7.80 1.88
CA VAL A 63 9.55 -8.76 2.79
C VAL A 63 8.60 -8.06 3.77
N ARG A 64 9.03 -6.94 4.35
CA ARG A 64 8.16 -6.12 5.23
C ARG A 64 6.95 -5.57 4.47
N GLY A 65 7.16 -5.12 3.23
CA GLY A 65 6.08 -4.67 2.36
C GLY A 65 5.04 -5.76 2.08
N ALA A 66 5.49 -6.98 1.79
CA ALA A 66 4.60 -8.12 1.56
C ALA A 66 3.79 -8.49 2.81
N ALA A 67 4.42 -8.50 3.99
CA ALA A 67 3.74 -8.76 5.25
C ALA A 67 2.66 -7.71 5.57
N ASN A 68 2.99 -6.42 5.41
CA ASN A 68 2.02 -5.33 5.61
C ASN A 68 0.85 -5.43 4.61
N PHE A 69 1.13 -5.78 3.36
CA PHE A 69 0.10 -5.95 2.35
C PHE A 69 -0.82 -7.14 2.64
N GLU A 70 -0.26 -8.29 3.04
CA GLU A 70 -1.04 -9.45 3.47
C GLU A 70 -1.97 -9.09 4.63
N ASP A 71 -1.47 -8.30 5.58
CA ASP A 71 -2.23 -7.92 6.76
C ASP A 71 -3.41 -6.97 6.42
N HIS A 72 -3.18 -6.01 5.52
CA HIS A 72 -4.25 -5.17 4.99
C HIS A 72 -5.28 -5.95 4.17
N LEU A 73 -4.85 -6.93 3.37
CA LEU A 73 -5.78 -7.82 2.66
C LEU A 73 -6.61 -8.64 3.63
N ARG A 74 -6.01 -9.15 4.72
CA ARG A 74 -6.75 -9.87 5.76
C ARG A 74 -7.79 -8.97 6.41
N ALA A 75 -7.43 -7.75 6.79
CA ALA A 75 -8.35 -6.77 7.35
C ALA A 75 -9.52 -6.47 6.38
N ALA A 76 -9.23 -6.29 5.09
CA ALA A 76 -10.23 -6.02 4.06
C ALA A 76 -11.20 -7.19 3.85
N ASN A 77 -10.70 -8.43 3.83
CA ASN A 77 -11.53 -9.62 3.75
C ASN A 77 -12.42 -9.79 4.99
N ALA A 78 -11.88 -9.52 6.17
CA ALA A 78 -12.65 -9.55 7.42
C ALA A 78 -13.76 -8.49 7.40
N ALA A 79 -13.48 -7.28 6.89
CA ALA A 79 -14.46 -6.21 6.75
C ALA A 79 -15.57 -6.56 5.75
N ASP A 80 -15.23 -7.17 4.61
CA ASP A 80 -16.18 -7.60 3.58
C ASP A 80 -17.11 -8.71 4.09
N ALA A 81 -16.54 -9.68 4.81
CA ALA A 81 -17.30 -10.73 5.46
C ALA A 81 -18.27 -10.17 6.50
N ALA A 82 -17.81 -9.25 7.37
CA ALA A 82 -18.69 -8.58 8.33
C ALA A 82 -19.78 -7.77 7.63
N LEU A 83 -19.46 -7.02 6.57
CA LEU A 83 -20.46 -6.27 5.79
C LEU A 83 -21.53 -7.21 5.25
N SER A 84 -21.13 -8.30 4.58
CA SER A 84 -22.04 -9.29 4.01
C SER A 84 -22.92 -9.96 5.07
N LEU A 85 -22.35 -10.30 6.23
CA LEU A 85 -23.08 -10.90 7.34
C LEU A 85 -24.06 -9.92 8.00
N CYS A 86 -23.64 -8.67 8.20
CA CYS A 86 -24.49 -7.63 8.76
C CYS A 86 -25.64 -7.25 7.84
N LEU A 87 -25.43 -7.26 6.53
CA LEU A 87 -26.51 -7.09 5.57
C LEU A 87 -27.53 -8.22 5.66
N ARG A 88 -27.08 -9.49 5.75
CA ARG A 88 -28.00 -10.61 5.98
C ARG A 88 -28.76 -10.49 7.30
N ALA A 89 -28.08 -10.07 8.36
CA ALA A 89 -28.72 -9.87 9.67
C ALA A 89 -29.69 -8.67 9.66
N LEU A 90 -29.40 -7.61 8.90
CA LEU A 90 -30.31 -6.49 8.66
C LEU A 90 -31.56 -6.95 7.89
N ASP A 91 -31.37 -7.76 6.85
CA ASP A 91 -32.44 -8.33 6.03
C ASP A 91 -33.36 -9.23 6.88
N ALA A 92 -32.78 -9.98 7.82
CA ALA A 92 -33.50 -10.83 8.77
C ALA A 92 -34.10 -10.06 9.98
N GLY A 93 -33.81 -8.77 10.13
CA GLY A 93 -34.26 -7.97 11.29
C GLY A 93 -33.58 -8.33 12.61
N LEU A 94 -32.43 -9.00 12.57
CA LEU A 94 -31.67 -9.47 13.74
C LEU A 94 -30.56 -8.49 14.15
N ALA A 95 -30.09 -7.66 13.22
CA ALA A 95 -29.00 -6.74 13.50
C ALA A 95 -29.47 -5.50 14.30
N PRO A 96 -28.69 -5.02 15.27
CA PRO A 96 -29.00 -3.78 15.98
C PRO A 96 -28.89 -2.60 15.02
N VAL A 97 -29.99 -1.86 14.87
CA VAL A 97 -30.05 -0.64 14.07
C VAL A 97 -30.10 0.55 15.02
N LEU A 98 -29.15 1.46 14.86
CA LEU A 98 -29.12 2.67 15.66
C LEU A 98 -30.32 3.58 15.34
N PRO A 99 -30.77 4.41 16.31
CA PRO A 99 -31.91 5.31 16.14
C PRO A 99 -31.82 6.16 14.89
N HIS A 100 -32.97 6.36 14.25
CA HIS A 100 -33.11 7.13 13.02
C HIS A 100 -32.72 8.59 13.23
N VAL A 101 -31.97 9.13 12.27
CA VAL A 101 -31.59 10.56 12.25
C VAL A 101 -32.16 11.24 11.01
N ALA A 102 -32.51 12.52 11.16
CA ALA A 102 -32.85 13.36 10.02
C ALA A 102 -31.57 13.61 9.18
N GLY A 103 -31.57 13.13 7.93
CA GLY A 103 -30.44 13.28 7.00
C GLY A 103 -29.46 12.10 6.99
N GLU A 104 -28.24 12.35 6.50
CA GLU A 104 -27.19 11.33 6.38
C GLU A 104 -26.53 11.05 7.74
N PRO A 105 -26.51 9.78 8.20
CA PRO A 105 -25.85 9.42 9.44
C PRO A 105 -24.32 9.55 9.38
N VAL A 106 -23.74 9.96 10.50
CA VAL A 106 -22.29 10.20 10.64
C VAL A 106 -21.68 9.59 11.91
N ARG A 107 -22.43 8.82 12.73
CA ARG A 107 -21.85 8.29 13.98
C ARG A 107 -20.81 7.22 13.72
N TRP A 108 -20.87 6.52 12.58
CA TRP A 108 -19.80 5.63 12.14
C TRP A 108 -18.42 6.31 12.11
N ARG A 109 -18.36 7.64 12.01
CA ARG A 109 -17.11 8.43 12.08
C ARG A 109 -16.62 8.69 13.52
N GLN A 110 -17.36 8.28 14.52
CA GLN A 110 -16.98 8.48 15.91
C GLN A 110 -16.32 7.20 16.40
N SER A 111 -15.06 7.26 16.79
CA SER A 111 -14.30 6.09 17.26
C SER A 111 -15.04 5.29 18.33
N GLY A 112 -15.77 5.97 19.23
CA GLY A 112 -16.54 5.34 20.30
C GLY A 112 -17.71 4.46 19.86
N VAL A 113 -18.28 4.64 18.65
CA VAL A 113 -19.46 3.84 18.26
C VAL A 113 -19.10 2.37 18.09
N PHE A 114 -17.89 2.10 17.58
CA PHE A 114 -17.37 0.76 17.33
C PHE A 114 -16.80 0.08 18.57
N GLU A 115 -16.67 0.80 19.68
CA GLU A 115 -16.23 0.24 20.97
C GLU A 115 -17.42 0.15 21.97
N SER A 116 -18.63 0.47 21.51
CA SER A 116 -19.88 0.43 22.30
C SER A 116 -20.74 -0.79 21.95
N SER A 117 -21.85 -0.98 22.67
CA SER A 117 -22.86 -2.00 22.35
C SER A 117 -23.59 -1.79 21.02
N ALA A 118 -23.34 -0.67 20.33
CA ALA A 118 -23.83 -0.44 18.97
C ALA A 118 -23.08 -1.25 17.91
N ALA A 119 -21.86 -1.70 18.21
CA ALA A 119 -21.08 -2.53 17.31
C ALA A 119 -21.61 -3.97 17.33
N PHE A 120 -21.99 -4.46 16.15
CA PHE A 120 -22.44 -5.84 15.97
C PHE A 120 -21.32 -6.66 15.35
N ALA A 121 -20.87 -7.70 16.07
CA ALA A 121 -19.91 -8.68 15.58
C ALA A 121 -20.66 -9.96 15.18
N PRO A 122 -20.97 -10.18 13.89
CA PRO A 122 -21.76 -11.33 13.46
C PRO A 122 -21.02 -12.67 13.60
N VAL A 123 -19.69 -12.62 13.71
CA VAL A 123 -18.83 -13.78 14.00
C VAL A 123 -17.90 -13.41 15.16
N PRO A 124 -17.75 -14.30 16.16
CA PRO A 124 -16.95 -14.00 17.35
C PRO A 124 -15.45 -14.07 17.06
N GLU A 125 -15.02 -14.72 15.98
CA GLU A 125 -13.63 -14.84 15.59
C GLU A 125 -13.51 -14.83 14.06
N TRP A 126 -12.37 -14.34 13.56
CA TRP A 126 -12.03 -14.41 12.14
C TRP A 126 -10.60 -14.95 11.98
N PRO A 127 -10.36 -15.91 11.06
CA PRO A 127 -9.07 -16.57 10.95
C PRO A 127 -7.91 -15.58 10.74
N GLY A 128 -6.95 -15.62 11.66
CA GLY A 128 -5.75 -14.78 11.62
C GLY A 128 -5.96 -13.30 11.93
N SER A 129 -7.16 -12.88 12.35
CA SER A 129 -7.42 -11.52 12.80
C SER A 129 -7.17 -11.36 14.29
N ALA A 130 -6.64 -10.22 14.70
CA ALA A 130 -6.43 -9.87 16.11
C ALA A 130 -7.74 -9.64 16.87
N ARG A 131 -8.80 -9.26 16.17
CA ARG A 131 -10.12 -8.93 16.73
C ARG A 131 -11.24 -9.44 15.83
N PRO A 132 -12.44 -9.68 16.39
CA PRO A 132 -13.61 -10.02 15.60
C PRO A 132 -13.97 -8.85 14.67
N PRO A 133 -14.31 -9.09 13.40
CA PRO A 133 -14.79 -8.04 12.53
C PRO A 133 -16.22 -7.65 12.94
N GLN A 134 -16.54 -6.37 12.80
CA GLN A 134 -17.74 -5.79 13.37
C GLN A 134 -18.36 -4.75 12.44
N CYS A 135 -19.62 -4.43 12.64
CA CYS A 135 -20.33 -3.43 11.87
C CYS A 135 -21.22 -2.56 12.75
N VAL A 136 -21.55 -1.37 12.24
CA VAL A 136 -22.55 -0.47 12.81
C VAL A 136 -23.56 -0.16 11.72
N ILE A 137 -24.84 -0.23 12.08
CA ILE A 137 -25.95 0.06 11.17
C ILE A 137 -26.67 1.30 11.65
N GLU A 138 -26.66 2.33 10.83
CA GLU A 138 -27.37 3.58 11.10
C GLU A 138 -28.56 3.73 10.17
N SER A 139 -29.70 4.16 10.72
CA SER A 139 -30.86 4.53 9.92
C SER A 139 -30.93 6.03 9.72
N GLY A 140 -31.26 6.46 8.50
CA GLY A 140 -31.30 7.88 8.14
C GLY A 140 -32.20 8.15 6.95
N GLN A 141 -32.12 9.37 6.44
CA GLN A 141 -32.97 9.83 5.34
C GLN A 141 -32.12 10.24 4.13
N VAL A 142 -32.52 9.78 2.94
CA VAL A 142 -31.85 10.16 1.69
C VAL A 142 -32.49 11.45 1.17
N PRO A 143 -31.70 12.47 0.77
CA PRO A 143 -32.24 13.68 0.18
C PRO A 143 -33.19 13.38 -0.98
N ARG A 144 -34.33 14.06 -1.02
CA ARG A 144 -35.38 13.92 -2.06
C ARG A 144 -36.15 12.58 -2.06
N ARG A 145 -35.92 11.69 -1.09
CA ARG A 145 -36.67 10.44 -0.92
C ARG A 145 -37.15 10.27 0.54
N PRO A 146 -38.09 11.11 1.01
CA PRO A 146 -38.46 11.15 2.43
C PRO A 146 -39.17 9.88 2.93
N HIS A 147 -39.74 9.09 2.02
CA HIS A 147 -40.42 7.82 2.33
C HIS A 147 -39.52 6.60 2.18
N ALA A 148 -38.29 6.75 1.70
CA ALA A 148 -37.36 5.66 1.58
C ALA A 148 -36.75 5.31 2.94
N ARG A 149 -36.69 4.03 3.28
CA ARG A 149 -35.93 3.55 4.44
C ARG A 149 -34.49 3.37 4.01
N ALA A 150 -33.59 4.16 4.56
CA ALA A 150 -32.17 4.09 4.24
C ALA A 150 -31.34 3.67 5.45
N HIS A 151 -30.42 2.74 5.19
CA HIS A 151 -29.48 2.20 6.17
C HIS A 151 -28.05 2.37 5.67
N TRP A 152 -27.19 2.93 6.51
CA TRP A 152 -25.74 2.97 6.31
C TRP A 152 -25.14 1.84 7.13
N VAL A 153 -24.62 0.83 6.44
CA VAL A 153 -23.92 -0.30 7.05
C VAL A 153 -22.44 -0.05 6.89
N THR A 154 -21.77 0.26 8.01
CA THR A 154 -20.31 0.46 8.04
C THR A 154 -19.69 -0.74 8.73
N ALA A 155 -18.80 -1.45 8.04
CA ALA A 155 -18.07 -2.59 8.56
C ALA A 155 -16.59 -2.24 8.77
N ARG A 156 -16.02 -2.79 9.85
CA ARG A 156 -14.61 -2.68 10.23
C ARG A 156 -14.05 -4.08 10.38
N GLY A 157 -12.97 -4.36 9.68
CA GLY A 157 -12.20 -5.59 9.78
C GLY A 157 -10.79 -5.32 10.31
N PHE A 158 -10.19 -6.35 10.89
CA PHE A 158 -8.87 -6.29 11.53
C PHE A 158 -7.94 -7.33 10.90
N GLY A 159 -6.67 -6.97 10.69
CA GLY A 159 -5.60 -7.87 10.34
C GLY A 159 -5.11 -8.67 11.55
N ALA A 160 -3.99 -9.38 11.38
CA ALA A 160 -3.22 -9.96 12.47
C ALA A 160 -2.56 -8.90 13.35
N ASP A 161 -2.13 -7.75 12.78
CA ASP A 161 -1.77 -6.60 13.60
C ASP A 161 -3.05 -5.82 13.99
N PRO A 162 -3.28 -5.52 15.28
CA PRO A 162 -4.41 -4.72 15.73
C PRO A 162 -4.52 -3.34 15.07
N ILE A 163 -3.43 -2.77 14.55
CA ILE A 163 -3.43 -1.46 13.88
C ILE A 163 -3.85 -1.57 12.41
N SER A 164 -3.76 -2.76 11.82
CA SER A 164 -4.16 -3.02 10.44
C SER A 164 -5.66 -3.17 10.36
N GLU A 165 -6.31 -2.09 9.94
CA GLU A 165 -7.76 -2.02 9.85
C GLU A 165 -8.20 -1.72 8.44
N ALA A 166 -9.37 -2.25 8.07
CA ALA A 166 -10.05 -1.90 6.83
C ALA A 166 -11.51 -1.55 7.13
N TRP A 167 -12.01 -0.54 6.43
CA TRP A 167 -13.34 0.00 6.65
C TRP A 167 -14.12 0.05 5.34
N LEU A 168 -15.31 -0.53 5.34
CA LEU A 168 -16.20 -0.60 4.17
C LEU A 168 -17.56 -0.02 4.53
N GLN A 169 -18.21 0.65 3.58
CA GLN A 169 -19.56 1.17 3.78
C GLN A 169 -20.48 0.84 2.59
N LEU A 170 -21.69 0.37 2.91
CA LEU A 170 -22.78 0.21 1.96
C LEU A 170 -24.00 0.99 2.43
N ILE A 171 -24.67 1.65 1.49
CA ILE A 171 -25.96 2.29 1.74
C ILE A 171 -27.03 1.43 1.10
N VAL A 172 -27.98 0.96 1.90
CA VAL A 172 -29.16 0.22 1.45
C VAL A 172 -30.35 1.17 1.50
N VAL A 173 -31.03 1.37 0.38
CA VAL A 173 -32.21 2.23 0.27
C VAL A 173 -33.38 1.37 -0.19
N ARG A 174 -34.45 1.31 0.61
CA ARG A 174 -35.67 0.56 0.33
C ARG A 174 -36.85 1.50 0.14
N GLU A 175 -37.52 1.41 -1.00
CA GLU A 175 -38.69 2.22 -1.31
C GLU A 175 -39.67 1.44 -2.20
N ARG A 176 -40.96 1.39 -1.84
CA ARG A 176 -42.01 0.75 -2.66
C ARG A 176 -41.71 -0.70 -3.13
N GLY A 177 -41.03 -1.47 -2.28
CA GLY A 177 -40.68 -2.86 -2.57
C GLY A 177 -39.44 -3.04 -3.45
N THR A 178 -38.77 -1.96 -3.85
CA THR A 178 -37.46 -2.03 -4.49
C THR A 178 -36.35 -1.79 -3.47
N GLU A 179 -35.20 -2.42 -3.71
CA GLU A 179 -33.98 -2.21 -2.94
C GLU A 179 -32.87 -1.72 -3.87
N GLU A 180 -32.28 -0.58 -3.52
CA GLU A 180 -31.09 -0.05 -4.15
C GLU A 180 -29.91 -0.17 -3.18
N ARG A 181 -28.79 -0.74 -3.65
CA ARG A 181 -27.53 -0.82 -2.90
C ARG A 181 -26.51 0.12 -3.53
N ARG A 182 -26.01 1.09 -2.76
CA ARG A 182 -24.99 2.04 -3.20
C ARG A 182 -23.69 1.80 -2.43
N TRP A 183 -22.65 1.40 -3.17
CA TRP A 183 -21.32 1.14 -2.64
C TRP A 183 -20.55 2.42 -2.31
N ARG A 184 -19.94 2.44 -1.11
CA ARG A 184 -18.88 3.37 -0.69
C ARG A 184 -17.68 2.50 -0.29
N ARG A 185 -16.92 2.09 -1.31
CA ARG A 185 -16.10 0.88 -1.27
C ARG A 185 -14.99 0.90 -0.21
N ILE A 186 -14.50 2.08 0.18
CA ILE A 186 -13.47 2.24 1.21
C ILE A 186 -13.77 3.56 1.89
N VAL A 187 -13.94 3.54 3.21
CA VAL A 187 -13.95 4.77 4.00
C VAL A 187 -12.63 4.85 4.75
N GLU A 188 -12.08 6.06 4.92
CA GLU A 188 -10.93 6.23 5.78
C GLU A 188 -11.32 5.84 7.22
N ARG A 189 -10.33 5.35 7.98
CA ARG A 189 -10.46 5.24 9.43
C ARG A 189 -10.90 6.62 9.95
N PRO A 190 -11.97 6.69 10.75
CA PRO A 190 -12.40 7.96 11.31
C PRO A 190 -11.38 8.58 12.27
#